data_AF-A0A9R0AHK9-F1
#
_entry.id   AF-A0A9R0AHK9-F1
#
_cell.length_a   1.000
_cell.length_b   1.000
_cell.length_c   1.000
_cell.angle_alpha   90.00
_cell.angle_beta   90.00
_cell.angle_gamma   90.00
#
_symmetry.space_group_name_H-M   'P 1'
#
loop_
_entity.id
_entity.type
_entity.pdbx_description
1 polymer ?
#
loop_
_entity_poly.entity_id
_entity_poly.type
_entity_poly.pdbx_seq_one_letter_code
_entity_poly.pdbx_strand_id
1 'polypeptide(L)'
;MEKQAANTVLLEDAIQRLCAHERKFDEQRLQEEQRPREEPLHKRIKRAHNVGIAEAVRRLHISENDPHKYDPQTGISLPRNQAVMTYQLEELKSTFADADPECIQACCKTYFETLRRKYNLSQPEKSQLRDAIKTGAKNRQRKRRLLDSRSKVVQTDAERELWQTATVELMSDEEDAIVDGRPVWIVRSPSHRNPQLSELCEELQRRLEADSALHYFASSAC
;
A
#
# COMPACT_ATOMS: atom_id res chain seq x y z
N MET A 1 23.05 33.42 36.67
CA MET A 1 24.22 32.99 35.86
C MET A 1 24.24 31.47 35.68
N GLU A 2 24.06 30.65 36.71
CA GLU A 2 24.11 29.17 36.59
C GLU A 2 22.99 28.52 35.73
N LYS A 3 21.78 29.06 35.74
CA LYS A 3 20.65 28.50 34.96
C LYS A 3 20.81 28.63 33.43
N GLN A 4 21.55 29.65 32.96
CA GLN A 4 21.84 29.81 31.53
C GLN A 4 22.89 28.82 31.06
N ALA A 5 23.91 28.53 31.87
CA ALA A 5 24.92 27.52 31.57
C ALA A 5 24.35 26.10 31.54
N ALA A 6 23.39 25.77 32.41
CA ALA A 6 22.72 24.46 32.39
C ALA A 6 21.87 24.26 31.13
N ASN A 7 21.19 25.31 30.65
CA ASN A 7 20.39 25.25 29.43
C ASN A 7 21.24 25.13 28.16
N THR A 8 22.41 25.78 28.11
CA THR A 8 23.34 25.63 26.97
C THR A 8 23.91 24.23 26.91
N VAL A 9 24.28 23.62 28.05
CA VAL A 9 24.78 22.24 28.10
C VAL A 9 23.72 21.24 27.66
N LEU A 10 22.44 21.44 28.02
CA LEU A 10 21.34 20.59 27.56
C LEU A 10 21.06 20.73 26.06
N LEU A 11 21.23 21.93 25.50
CA LEU A 11 21.05 22.18 24.08
C LEU A 11 22.20 21.55 23.27
N GLU A 12 23.44 21.68 23.74
CA GLU A 12 24.61 21.05 23.13
C GLU A 12 24.48 19.52 23.14
N ASP A 13 24.04 18.92 24.25
CA ASP A 13 23.80 17.48 24.33
C ASP A 13 22.67 17.02 23.38
N ALA A 14 21.61 17.82 23.22
CA ALA A 14 20.54 17.53 22.27
C ALA A 14 21.03 17.58 20.81
N ILE A 15 21.87 18.55 20.46
CA ILE A 15 22.50 18.66 19.14
C ILE A 15 23.44 17.47 18.89
N GLN A 16 24.25 17.10 19.88
CA GLN A 16 25.15 15.95 19.80
C GLN A 16 24.38 14.65 19.51
N ARG A 17 23.21 14.47 20.14
CA ARG A 17 22.34 13.31 19.96
C ARG A 17 21.68 13.29 18.58
N LEU A 18 21.25 14.44 18.07
CA LEU A 18 20.69 14.55 16.72
C LEU A 18 21.75 14.22 15.65
N CYS A 19 22.95 14.79 15.75
CA CYS A 19 24.05 14.48 14.84
C CYS A 19 24.53 13.02 14.95
N ALA A 20 24.37 12.37 16.12
CA ALA A 20 24.63 10.94 16.26
C ALA A 20 23.53 10.08 15.61
N HIS A 21 22.28 10.54 15.61
CA HIS A 21 21.17 9.85 14.98
C HIS A 21 21.22 9.95 13.44
N GLU A 22 21.59 11.12 12.90
CA GLU A 22 21.81 11.32 11.46
C GLU A 22 22.92 10.43 10.93
N ARG A 23 24.06 10.35 11.65
CA ARG A 23 25.16 9.44 11.29
C ARG A 23 24.75 7.97 11.29
N LYS A 24 23.94 7.53 12.27
CA LYS A 24 23.38 6.17 12.28
C LYS A 24 22.43 5.91 11.11
N PHE A 25 21.67 6.91 10.70
CA PHE A 25 20.78 6.80 9.56
C PHE A 25 21.56 6.68 8.24
N ASP A 26 22.62 7.48 8.07
CA ASP A 26 23.50 7.40 6.91
C ASP A 26 24.30 6.07 6.86
N GLU A 27 24.77 5.57 8.01
CA GLU A 27 25.41 4.26 8.12
C GLU A 27 24.44 3.11 7.77
N GLN A 28 23.18 3.19 8.20
CA GLN A 28 22.14 2.24 7.81
C GLN A 28 21.85 2.28 6.31
N ARG A 29 21.84 3.48 5.71
CA ARG A 29 21.65 3.66 4.26
C ARG A 29 22.79 3.04 3.46
N LEU A 30 24.04 3.24 3.90
CA LEU A 30 25.23 2.64 3.28
C LEU A 30 25.25 1.12 3.44
N GLN A 31 24.80 0.57 4.58
CA GLN A 31 24.64 -0.88 4.76
C GLN A 31 23.52 -1.48 3.91
N GLU A 32 22.46 -0.72 3.63
CA GLU A 32 21.39 -1.13 2.72
C GLU A 32 21.86 -1.10 1.26
N GLU A 33 22.73 -0.15 0.91
CA GLU A 33 23.33 -0.02 -0.43
C GLU A 33 24.44 -1.05 -0.71
N GLN A 34 25.17 -1.47 0.33
CA GLN A 34 26.19 -2.54 0.28
C GLN A 34 25.62 -3.95 0.49
N ARG A 35 24.33 -4.08 0.80
CA ARG A 35 23.67 -5.38 0.88
C ARG A 35 23.77 -6.03 -0.51
N PRO A 36 24.29 -7.27 -0.64
CA PRO A 36 24.37 -7.94 -1.93
C PRO A 36 22.99 -7.87 -2.57
N ARG A 37 22.91 -7.32 -3.80
CA ARG A 37 21.69 -7.39 -4.60
C ARG A 37 21.26 -8.85 -4.59
N GLU A 38 20.14 -9.14 -3.92
CA GLU A 38 19.54 -10.45 -3.97
C GLU A 38 19.52 -10.89 -5.44
N GLU A 39 20.12 -12.05 -5.70
CA GLU A 39 20.08 -12.70 -7.01
C GLU A 39 18.66 -12.62 -7.58
N PRO A 40 18.49 -12.45 -8.90
CA PRO A 40 17.19 -12.17 -9.49
C PRO A 40 16.19 -13.21 -8.98
N LEU A 41 15.28 -12.74 -8.11
CA LEU A 41 14.17 -13.50 -7.57
C LEU A 41 13.59 -14.30 -8.73
N HIS A 42 13.76 -15.63 -8.68
CA HIS A 42 13.06 -16.61 -9.48
C HIS A 42 11.69 -16.02 -9.79
N LYS A 43 11.47 -15.66 -11.08
CA LYS A 43 10.38 -14.80 -11.55
C LYS A 43 9.16 -15.12 -10.70
N ARG A 44 8.86 -14.27 -9.72
CA ARG A 44 7.79 -14.53 -8.75
C ARG A 44 6.57 -14.73 -9.63
N ILE A 45 6.11 -15.98 -9.80
CA ILE A 45 5.03 -16.30 -10.74
C ILE A 45 3.80 -15.62 -10.15
N LYS A 46 3.58 -14.38 -10.58
CA LYS A 46 2.53 -13.53 -10.04
C LYS A 46 1.23 -14.22 -10.40
N ARG A 47 0.31 -14.33 -9.43
CA ARG A 47 -1.07 -14.78 -9.64
C ARG A 47 -1.73 -14.24 -10.91
N ALA A 48 -1.32 -13.04 -11.34
CA ALA A 48 -1.75 -12.41 -12.57
C ALA A 48 -1.58 -13.27 -13.83
N HIS A 49 -0.59 -14.18 -13.86
CA HIS A 49 -0.34 -15.01 -15.04
C HIS A 49 -1.25 -16.23 -15.17
N ASN A 50 -1.94 -16.67 -14.12
CA ASN A 50 -2.75 -17.89 -14.14
C ASN A 50 -4.08 -17.75 -13.37
N VAL A 51 -4.88 -16.77 -13.79
CA VAL A 51 -6.20 -16.48 -13.18
C VAL A 51 -7.11 -17.72 -13.18
N GLY A 52 -7.06 -18.55 -14.23
CA GLY A 52 -7.83 -19.79 -14.31
C GLY A 52 -7.48 -20.81 -13.23
N ILE A 53 -6.19 -21.09 -13.02
CA ILE A 53 -5.72 -22.01 -11.97
C ILE A 53 -6.07 -21.45 -10.59
N ALA A 54 -5.83 -20.16 -10.36
CA ALA A 54 -6.12 -19.52 -9.07
C ALA A 54 -7.62 -19.58 -8.71
N GLU A 55 -8.50 -19.48 -9.70
CA GLU A 55 -9.94 -19.61 -9.51
C GLU A 55 -10.36 -21.08 -9.31
N ALA A 56 -9.75 -22.03 -10.03
CA ALA A 56 -9.97 -23.45 -9.83
C ALA A 56 -9.57 -23.90 -8.41
N VAL A 57 -8.42 -23.43 -7.90
CA VAL A 57 -7.98 -23.63 -6.51
C VAL A 57 -9.08 -23.20 -5.53
N ARG A 58 -9.63 -21.99 -5.72
CA ARG A 58 -10.68 -21.45 -4.85
C ARG A 58 -11.94 -22.31 -4.92
N ARG A 59 -12.40 -22.67 -6.12
CA ARG A 59 -13.62 -23.47 -6.32
C ARG A 59 -13.50 -24.85 -5.71
N LEU A 60 -12.36 -25.51 -5.92
CA LEU A 60 -12.08 -26.82 -5.36
C LEU A 60 -12.07 -26.78 -3.83
N HIS A 61 -11.41 -25.78 -3.22
CA HIS A 61 -11.42 -25.62 -1.76
C HIS A 61 -12.81 -25.36 -1.18
N ILE A 62 -13.66 -24.61 -1.89
CA ILE A 62 -15.01 -24.26 -1.42
C ILE A 62 -16.01 -25.41 -1.68
N SER A 63 -15.67 -26.35 -2.56
CA SER A 63 -16.55 -27.46 -2.91
C SER A 63 -16.93 -28.29 -1.67
N GLU A 64 -18.21 -28.66 -1.58
CA GLU A 64 -18.72 -29.46 -0.46
C GLU A 64 -18.12 -30.86 -0.39
N ASN A 65 -17.49 -31.29 -1.50
CA ASN A 65 -16.87 -32.60 -1.65
C ASN A 65 -15.43 -32.67 -1.12
N ASP A 66 -14.82 -31.54 -0.70
CA ASP A 66 -13.46 -31.56 -0.15
C ASP A 66 -13.48 -32.21 1.26
N PRO A 67 -12.92 -33.43 1.41
CA PRO A 67 -12.92 -34.10 2.69
C PRO A 67 -11.94 -33.44 3.67
N HIS A 68 -11.12 -32.48 3.22
CA HIS A 68 -10.00 -31.91 3.96
C HIS A 68 -10.16 -30.38 4.04
N LYS A 69 -10.68 -29.89 5.16
CA LYS A 69 -10.78 -28.43 5.39
C LYS A 69 -9.47 -27.86 5.92
N TYR A 70 -8.90 -26.92 5.16
CA TYR A 70 -7.78 -26.07 5.58
C TYR A 70 -8.09 -25.38 6.90
N ASP A 71 -7.15 -25.47 7.84
CA ASP A 71 -7.20 -24.74 9.10
C ASP A 71 -6.26 -23.52 9.04
N PRO A 72 -6.79 -22.29 9.01
CA PRO A 72 -5.99 -21.09 8.92
C PRO A 72 -5.24 -20.72 10.21
N GLN A 73 -5.53 -21.37 11.34
CA GLN A 73 -4.76 -21.17 12.59
C GLN A 73 -3.36 -21.79 12.47
N THR A 74 -3.25 -22.86 11.71
CA THR A 74 -2.06 -23.69 11.61
C THR A 74 -1.23 -23.38 10.36
N GLY A 75 0.07 -23.68 10.43
CA GLY A 75 0.97 -23.54 9.28
C GLY A 75 0.61 -24.50 8.15
N ILE A 76 1.00 -24.17 6.92
CA ILE A 76 0.79 -25.05 5.76
C ILE A 76 1.64 -26.33 5.82
N SER A 77 2.67 -26.33 6.65
CA SER A 77 3.56 -27.46 6.92
C SER A 77 3.01 -28.45 7.95
N LEU A 78 1.91 -28.15 8.63
CA LEU A 78 1.31 -29.10 9.58
C LEU A 78 0.59 -30.23 8.83
N PRO A 79 0.62 -31.48 9.32
CA PRO A 79 0.16 -32.66 8.58
C PRO A 79 -1.26 -32.51 8.01
N ARG A 80 -2.17 -31.95 8.80
CA ARG A 80 -3.55 -31.67 8.37
C ARG A 80 -3.61 -30.76 7.14
N ASN A 81 -2.92 -29.62 7.18
CA ASN A 81 -2.93 -28.66 6.07
C ASN A 81 -2.09 -29.13 4.88
N GLN A 82 -1.07 -29.94 5.12
CA GLN A 82 -0.33 -30.62 4.05
C GLN A 82 -1.24 -31.59 3.30
N ALA A 83 -2.08 -32.36 3.99
CA ALA A 83 -3.03 -33.27 3.33
C ALA A 83 -4.00 -32.52 2.41
N VAL A 84 -4.55 -31.39 2.87
CA VAL A 84 -5.40 -30.49 2.05
C VAL A 84 -4.66 -30.02 0.80
N MET A 85 -3.41 -29.57 0.98
CA MET A 85 -2.57 -29.11 -0.12
C MET A 85 -2.28 -30.23 -1.12
N THR A 86 -1.97 -31.43 -0.66
CA THR A 86 -1.68 -32.59 -1.52
C THR A 86 -2.89 -32.97 -2.35
N TYR A 87 -4.06 -33.12 -1.72
CA TYR A 87 -5.32 -33.42 -2.42
C TYR A 87 -5.62 -32.38 -3.49
N GLN A 88 -5.54 -31.09 -3.13
CA GLN A 88 -5.81 -30.01 -4.06
C GLN A 88 -4.81 -29.96 -5.23
N LEU A 89 -3.54 -30.29 -4.98
CA LEU A 89 -2.52 -30.36 -6.02
C LEU A 89 -2.76 -31.52 -6.99
N GLU A 90 -3.18 -32.68 -6.51
CA GLU A 90 -3.44 -33.85 -7.35
C GLU A 90 -4.63 -33.59 -8.30
N GLU A 91 -5.74 -33.09 -7.77
CA GLU A 91 -6.93 -32.73 -8.57
C GLU A 91 -6.63 -31.64 -9.61
N LEU A 92 -5.87 -30.61 -9.23
CA LEU A 92 -5.53 -29.52 -10.15
C LEU A 92 -4.51 -29.94 -11.20
N LYS A 93 -3.56 -30.83 -10.88
CA LYS A 93 -2.64 -31.41 -11.87
C LYS A 93 -3.38 -32.27 -12.88
N SER A 94 -4.41 -33.00 -12.44
CA SER A 94 -5.30 -33.75 -13.35
C SER A 94 -6.08 -32.81 -14.28
N THR A 95 -6.65 -31.74 -13.72
CA THR A 95 -7.44 -30.75 -14.47
C THR A 95 -6.60 -29.90 -15.43
N PHE A 96 -5.37 -29.57 -15.04
CA PHE A 96 -4.43 -28.73 -15.80
C PHE A 96 -3.16 -29.51 -16.14
N ALA A 97 -3.32 -30.64 -16.85
CA ALA A 97 -2.20 -31.53 -17.19
C ALA A 97 -1.07 -30.86 -17.98
N ASP A 98 -1.40 -29.86 -18.80
CA ASP A 98 -0.43 -29.10 -19.61
C ASP A 98 0.24 -27.94 -18.86
N ALA A 99 -0.21 -27.63 -17.62
CA ALA A 99 0.33 -26.53 -16.85
C ALA A 99 1.56 -26.97 -16.04
N ASP A 100 2.49 -26.03 -15.85
CA ASP A 100 3.66 -26.24 -15.00
C ASP A 100 3.25 -26.61 -13.56
N PRO A 101 3.67 -27.78 -13.04
CA PRO A 101 3.40 -28.22 -11.66
C PRO A 101 3.82 -27.21 -10.59
N GLU A 102 4.92 -26.48 -10.81
CA GLU A 102 5.39 -25.46 -9.87
C GLU A 102 4.44 -24.26 -9.83
N CYS A 103 3.87 -23.90 -10.97
CA CYS A 103 2.87 -22.84 -11.07
C CYS A 103 1.58 -23.21 -10.33
N ILE A 104 1.10 -24.45 -10.47
CA ILE A 104 -0.07 -24.94 -9.73
C ILE A 104 0.21 -24.87 -8.23
N GLN A 105 1.38 -25.37 -7.80
CA GLN A 105 1.78 -25.33 -6.39
C GLN A 105 1.87 -23.91 -5.85
N ALA A 106 2.43 -22.97 -6.62
CA ALA A 106 2.49 -21.56 -6.25
C ALA A 106 1.08 -20.96 -6.08
N CYS A 107 0.13 -21.29 -6.95
CA CYS A 107 -1.25 -20.85 -6.86
C CYS A 107 -1.93 -21.34 -5.57
N CYS A 108 -1.81 -22.65 -5.26
CA CYS A 108 -2.34 -23.24 -4.02
C CYS A 108 -1.71 -22.60 -2.77
N LYS A 109 -0.37 -22.53 -2.71
CA LYS A 109 0.34 -21.93 -1.56
C LYS A 109 -0.11 -20.50 -1.32
N THR A 110 -0.15 -19.68 -2.37
CA THR A 110 -0.56 -18.28 -2.23
C THR A 110 -2.01 -18.19 -1.75
N TYR A 111 -2.91 -19.02 -2.27
CA TYR A 111 -4.33 -19.06 -1.87
C TYR A 111 -4.49 -19.32 -0.36
N PHE A 112 -3.90 -20.38 0.16
CA PHE A 112 -3.97 -20.71 1.58
C PHE A 112 -3.26 -19.68 2.47
N GLU A 113 -2.14 -19.13 2.03
CA GLU A 113 -1.51 -17.99 2.72
C GLU A 113 -2.45 -16.78 2.80
N THR A 114 -3.26 -16.54 1.77
CA THR A 114 -4.26 -15.46 1.78
C THR A 114 -5.37 -15.75 2.77
N LEU A 115 -5.87 -16.99 2.84
CA LEU A 115 -6.85 -17.40 3.85
C LEU A 115 -6.31 -17.22 5.26
N ARG A 116 -5.07 -17.67 5.51
CA ARG A 116 -4.39 -17.48 6.79
C ARG A 116 -4.21 -16.01 7.15
N ARG A 117 -3.78 -15.16 6.22
CA ARG A 117 -3.68 -13.70 6.45
C ARG A 117 -5.04 -13.09 6.79
N LYS A 118 -6.10 -13.47 6.09
CA LYS A 118 -7.47 -13.00 6.36
C LYS A 118 -7.93 -13.41 7.75
N TYR A 119 -7.75 -14.68 8.12
CA TYR A 119 -8.07 -15.18 9.45
C TYR A 119 -7.28 -14.47 10.55
N ASN A 120 -6.00 -14.20 10.31
CA ASN A 120 -5.17 -13.49 11.26
C ASN A 120 -5.65 -12.04 11.45
N LEU A 121 -6.06 -11.35 10.37
CA LEU A 121 -6.63 -10.00 10.43
C LEU A 121 -8.08 -9.96 10.96
N SER A 122 -8.79 -11.09 11.00
CA SER A 122 -10.12 -11.17 11.61
C SER A 122 -10.08 -11.29 13.14
N GLN A 123 -8.90 -11.52 13.72
CA GLN A 123 -8.75 -11.59 15.18
C GLN A 123 -9.10 -10.23 15.83
N PRO A 124 -9.81 -10.22 16.98
CA PRO A 124 -10.23 -8.99 17.65
C PRO A 124 -9.07 -8.05 18.00
N GLU A 125 -7.93 -8.61 18.41
CA GLU A 125 -6.72 -7.87 18.78
C GLU A 125 -6.13 -7.09 17.60
N LYS A 126 -6.45 -7.49 16.36
CA LYS A 126 -5.99 -6.84 15.13
C LYS A 126 -7.01 -5.88 14.52
N SER A 127 -8.07 -5.56 15.25
CA SER A 127 -9.12 -4.63 14.80
C SER A 127 -8.56 -3.28 14.35
N GLN A 128 -7.75 -2.63 15.20
CA GLN A 128 -7.11 -1.35 14.89
C GLN A 128 -6.20 -1.44 13.66
N LEU A 129 -5.39 -2.51 13.55
CA LEU A 129 -4.52 -2.73 12.40
C LEU A 129 -5.32 -2.91 11.10
N ARG A 130 -6.41 -3.68 11.14
CA ARG A 130 -7.30 -3.89 9.99
C ARG A 130 -7.94 -2.58 9.54
N ASP A 131 -8.39 -1.76 10.49
CA ASP A 131 -8.99 -0.46 10.19
C ASP A 131 -7.96 0.51 9.62
N ALA A 132 -6.74 0.54 10.18
CA ALA A 132 -5.63 1.31 9.62
C ALA A 132 -5.28 0.90 8.19
N ILE A 133 -5.22 -0.41 7.89
CA ILE A 133 -4.99 -0.92 6.52
C ILE A 133 -6.12 -0.47 5.58
N LYS A 134 -7.38 -0.58 6.02
CA LYS A 134 -8.55 -0.20 5.22
C LYS A 134 -8.56 1.30 4.93
N THR A 135 -8.31 2.13 5.92
CA THR A 135 -8.25 3.58 5.80
C THR A 135 -7.06 4.00 4.93
N GLY A 136 -5.88 3.42 5.13
CA GLY A 136 -4.70 3.67 4.31
C GLY A 136 -4.91 3.31 2.84
N ALA A 137 -5.56 2.17 2.55
CA ALA A 137 -5.88 1.78 1.17
C ALA A 137 -6.86 2.77 0.49
N LYS A 138 -7.89 3.22 1.22
CA LYS A 138 -8.83 4.25 0.73
C LYS A 138 -8.13 5.58 0.46
N ASN A 139 -7.30 6.03 1.39
CA ASN A 139 -6.55 7.27 1.27
C ASN A 139 -5.60 7.21 0.06
N ARG A 140 -4.82 6.13 -0.08
CA ARG A 140 -3.96 5.92 -1.26
C ARG A 140 -4.73 5.93 -2.58
N GLN A 141 -5.95 5.38 -2.60
CA GLN A 141 -6.83 5.44 -3.78
C GLN A 141 -7.29 6.88 -4.07
N ARG A 142 -7.67 7.65 -3.05
CA ARG A 142 -8.02 9.08 -3.18
C ARG A 142 -6.83 9.86 -3.76
N LYS A 143 -5.64 9.71 -3.17
CA LYS A 143 -4.39 10.31 -3.67
C LYS A 143 -4.08 9.96 -5.12
N ARG A 144 -4.27 8.70 -5.52
CA ARG A 144 -4.10 8.28 -6.91
C ARG A 144 -5.07 9.04 -7.84
N ARG A 145 -6.36 9.10 -7.51
CA ARG A 145 -7.34 9.85 -8.31
C ARG A 145 -7.00 11.33 -8.38
N LEU A 146 -6.52 11.92 -7.29
CA LEU A 146 -6.11 13.32 -7.26
C LEU A 146 -4.91 13.58 -8.19
N LEU A 147 -3.89 12.71 -8.14
CA LEU A 147 -2.75 12.76 -9.06
C LEU A 147 -3.23 12.67 -10.52
N ASP A 148 -4.10 11.71 -10.82
CA ASP A 148 -4.60 11.49 -12.18
C ASP A 148 -5.44 12.68 -12.68
N SER A 149 -6.29 13.26 -11.83
CA SER A 149 -7.09 14.45 -12.17
C SER A 149 -6.22 15.67 -12.42
N ARG A 150 -5.26 15.95 -11.53
CA ARG A 150 -4.34 17.09 -11.67
C ARG A 150 -3.45 16.99 -12.90
N SER A 151 -3.04 15.76 -13.26
CA SER A 151 -2.25 15.52 -14.47
C SER A 151 -2.93 16.00 -15.75
N LYS A 152 -4.27 16.09 -15.78
CA LYS A 152 -5.05 16.51 -16.96
C LYS A 152 -5.06 18.02 -17.18
N VAL A 153 -4.81 18.82 -16.14
CA VAL A 153 -4.90 20.29 -16.18
C VAL A 153 -3.54 20.98 -16.10
N VAL A 154 -2.46 20.20 -16.24
CA VAL A 154 -1.09 20.69 -16.44
C VAL A 154 -0.97 21.27 -17.85
N GLN A 155 -0.54 22.52 -17.98
CA GLN A 155 -0.60 23.26 -19.25
C GLN A 155 0.77 23.64 -19.78
N THR A 156 1.67 24.16 -18.94
CA THR A 156 2.96 24.68 -19.38
C THR A 156 4.06 23.61 -19.33
N ASP A 157 5.15 23.82 -20.07
CA ASP A 157 6.28 22.89 -20.05
C ASP A 157 6.99 22.89 -18.69
N ALA A 158 7.12 24.06 -18.04
CA ALA A 158 7.67 24.16 -16.70
C ALA A 158 6.82 23.40 -15.66
N GLU A 159 5.48 23.45 -15.77
CA GLU A 159 4.59 22.65 -14.94
C GLU A 159 4.76 21.15 -15.21
N ARG A 160 4.90 20.74 -16.48
CA ARG A 160 5.15 19.34 -16.85
C ARG A 160 6.45 18.82 -16.26
N GLU A 161 7.53 19.58 -16.35
CA GLU A 161 8.83 19.21 -15.77
C GLU A 161 8.73 18.99 -14.26
N LEU A 162 8.10 19.93 -13.54
CA LEU A 162 7.89 19.79 -12.09
C LEU A 162 6.98 18.59 -11.77
N TRP A 163 5.92 18.38 -12.56
CA TRP A 163 4.96 17.29 -12.37
C TRP A 163 5.53 15.89 -12.59
N GLN A 164 6.62 15.73 -13.36
CA GLN A 164 7.31 14.43 -13.51
C GLN A 164 7.82 13.86 -12.19
N THR A 165 8.08 14.71 -11.21
CA THR A 165 8.51 14.30 -9.87
C THR A 165 7.33 13.92 -8.95
N ALA A 166 6.09 14.22 -9.36
CA ALA A 166 4.91 13.98 -8.56
C ALA A 166 4.60 12.48 -8.47
N THR A 167 4.39 12.00 -7.25
CA THR A 167 3.96 10.63 -6.97
C THR A 167 2.72 10.63 -6.09
N VAL A 168 2.08 9.47 -5.93
CA VAL A 168 0.89 9.31 -5.09
C VAL A 168 1.15 9.79 -3.66
N GLU A 169 2.32 9.49 -3.10
CA GLU A 169 2.64 9.83 -1.71
C GLU A 169 2.81 11.34 -1.50
N LEU A 170 3.06 12.10 -2.58
CA LEU A 170 3.14 13.56 -2.59
C LEU A 170 1.76 14.23 -2.75
N MET A 171 0.69 13.48 -2.97
CA MET A 171 -0.66 14.05 -2.98
C MET A 171 -1.18 14.24 -1.55
N SER A 172 -2.03 15.25 -1.37
CA SER A 172 -2.60 15.58 -0.06
C SER A 172 -3.50 14.46 0.45
N ASP A 173 -3.44 14.20 1.76
CA ASP A 173 -4.38 13.35 2.47
C ASP A 173 -5.70 14.10 2.59
N GLU A 174 -6.75 13.59 1.96
CA GLU A 174 -8.09 14.14 2.11
C GLU A 174 -8.93 13.19 2.97
N GLU A 175 -9.21 13.62 4.19
CA GLU A 175 -9.80 12.78 5.23
C GLU A 175 -11.05 13.40 5.83
N ASP A 176 -12.04 12.54 6.06
CA ASP A 176 -13.21 12.85 6.87
C ASP A 176 -12.77 12.84 8.34
N ALA A 177 -12.79 13.99 9.00
CA ALA A 177 -12.42 14.14 10.40
C ALA A 177 -13.61 14.62 11.23
N ILE A 178 -13.53 14.46 12.55
CA ILE A 178 -14.47 15.06 13.48
C ILE A 178 -13.70 16.09 14.30
N VAL A 179 -14.05 17.37 14.14
CA VAL A 179 -13.51 18.48 14.93
C VAL A 179 -14.67 19.08 15.69
N ASP A 180 -14.56 19.15 17.01
CA ASP A 180 -15.61 19.65 17.92
C ASP A 180 -16.99 18.98 17.70
N GLY A 181 -16.99 17.66 17.48
CA GLY A 181 -18.21 16.87 17.26
C GLY A 181 -18.87 17.08 15.89
N ARG A 182 -18.26 17.86 14.98
CA ARG A 182 -18.77 18.08 13.62
C ARG A 182 -17.92 17.35 12.59
N PRO A 183 -18.53 16.71 11.57
CA PRO A 183 -17.78 16.16 10.46
C PRO A 183 -17.18 17.31 9.65
N VAL A 184 -15.86 17.30 9.49
CA VAL A 184 -15.08 18.28 8.73
C VAL A 184 -14.20 17.53 7.75
N TRP A 185 -14.08 18.07 6.53
CA TRP A 185 -13.14 17.58 5.54
C TRP A 185 -11.79 18.26 5.75
N ILE A 186 -10.75 17.48 6.07
CA ILE A 186 -9.40 18.00 6.28
C ILE A 186 -8.52 17.58 5.10
N VAL A 187 -7.81 18.55 4.53
CA VAL A 187 -6.78 18.33 3.53
C VAL A 187 -5.41 18.55 4.18
N ARG A 188 -4.59 17.50 4.28
CA ARG A 188 -3.23 17.59 4.81
C ARG A 188 -2.21 17.41 3.69
N SER A 189 -1.37 18.43 3.50
CA SER A 189 -0.24 18.35 2.58
C SER A 189 0.86 17.45 3.17
N PRO A 190 1.50 16.58 2.36
CA PRO A 190 2.61 15.75 2.85
C PRO A 190 3.79 16.63 3.27
N SER A 191 4.37 16.36 4.43
CA SER A 191 5.45 17.16 5.01
C SER A 191 6.73 17.20 4.16
N HIS A 192 6.96 16.17 3.35
CA HIS A 192 8.14 16.01 2.51
C HIS A 192 7.91 16.47 1.06
N ARG A 193 6.79 17.18 0.79
CA ARG A 193 6.53 17.75 -0.54
C ARG A 193 7.26 19.07 -0.72
N ASN A 194 7.99 19.21 -1.83
CA ASN A 194 8.63 20.47 -2.21
C ASN A 194 7.60 21.63 -2.25
N PRO A 195 7.90 22.81 -1.67
CA PRO A 195 7.06 24.01 -1.77
C PRO A 195 6.54 24.33 -3.18
N GLN A 196 7.41 24.27 -4.20
CA GLN A 196 7.01 24.54 -5.60
C GLN A 196 5.93 23.57 -6.08
N LEU A 197 6.04 22.29 -5.70
CA LEU A 197 5.02 21.29 -6.05
C LEU A 197 3.73 21.50 -5.26
N SER A 198 3.81 22.04 -4.03
CA SER A 198 2.63 22.43 -3.26
C SER A 198 1.87 23.57 -3.94
N GLU A 199 2.58 24.63 -4.34
CA GLU A 199 2.00 25.76 -5.09
C GLU A 199 1.37 25.29 -6.40
N LEU A 200 2.07 24.43 -7.15
CA LEU A 200 1.52 23.83 -8.37
C LEU A 200 0.25 23.02 -8.07
N CYS A 201 0.23 22.21 -7.01
CA CYS A 201 -0.96 21.43 -6.64
C CYS A 201 -2.16 22.33 -6.33
N GLU A 202 -1.97 23.47 -5.68
CA GLU A 202 -3.02 24.45 -5.38
C GLU A 202 -3.53 25.14 -6.65
N GLU A 203 -2.64 25.51 -7.57
CA GLU A 203 -3.00 26.07 -8.87
C GLU A 203 -3.80 25.08 -9.72
N LEU A 204 -3.34 23.83 -9.83
CA LEU A 204 -4.07 22.78 -10.56
C LEU A 204 -5.43 22.49 -9.93
N GLN A 205 -5.55 22.57 -8.60
CA GLN A 205 -6.82 22.44 -7.89
C GLN A 205 -7.79 23.56 -8.27
N ARG A 206 -7.33 24.83 -8.26
CA ARG A 206 -8.13 25.98 -8.71
C ARG A 206 -8.63 25.81 -10.15
N ARG A 207 -7.82 25.25 -11.04
CA ARG A 207 -8.22 24.96 -12.42
C ARG A 207 -9.31 23.88 -12.51
N LEU A 208 -9.19 22.79 -11.74
CA LEU A 208 -10.20 21.73 -11.68
C LEU A 208 -11.54 22.25 -11.14
N GLU A 209 -11.50 23.10 -10.12
CA GLU A 209 -12.69 23.74 -9.55
C GLU A 209 -13.36 24.71 -10.53
N ALA A 210 -12.57 25.49 -11.27
CA ALA A 210 -13.09 26.35 -12.32
C ALA A 210 -13.78 25.55 -13.45
N ASP A 211 -13.17 24.44 -13.89
CA ASP A 211 -13.71 23.58 -14.94
C ASP A 211 -15.01 22.87 -14.50
N SER A 212 -15.04 22.36 -13.27
CA SER A 212 -16.25 21.76 -12.69
C SER A 212 -17.39 22.77 -12.49
N ALA A 213 -17.09 24.01 -12.10
CA ALA A 213 -18.08 25.07 -12.00
C ALA A 213 -18.68 25.43 -13.37
N LEU A 214 -17.86 25.51 -14.42
CA LEU A 214 -18.32 25.75 -15.79
C LEU A 214 -19.30 24.67 -16.27
N HIS A 215 -19.07 23.41 -15.92
CA HIS A 215 -20.00 22.32 -16.24
C HIS A 215 -21.33 22.40 -15.46
N TYR A 216 -21.30 22.83 -14.20
CA TYR A 216 -22.52 23.02 -13.41
C TYR A 216 -23.39 24.17 -13.94
N PHE A 217 -22.77 25.29 -14.32
CA PHE A 217 -23.48 26.43 -14.90
C PHE A 217 -24.05 26.14 -16.29
N ALA A 218 -23.35 25.36 -17.12
CA ALA A 218 -23.87 24.93 -18.42
C ALA A 218 -25.06 23.96 -18.32
N SER A 219 -25.12 23.14 -17.26
CA SER A 219 -26.21 22.15 -17.08
C SER A 219 -27.47 22.72 -16.41
N SER A 220 -27.40 23.91 -15.79
CA SER A 220 -28.57 24.58 -15.19
C SER A 220 -29.21 25.64 -16.10
N ALA A 221 -28.66 25.84 -17.31
CA ALA A 221 -29.12 26.82 -18.29
C ALA A 221 -29.96 26.24 -19.44
N CYS A 222 -30.38 24.96 -19.33
CA CYS A 222 -31.29 24.30 -20.28
C CYS A 222 -32.63 23.96 -19.63
#